data_AF-A0A2T2U5U5-F1
#
_entry.id   AF-A0A2T2U5U5-F1
#
_cell.length_a   1.000
_cell.length_b   1.000
_cell.length_c   1.000
_cell.angle_alpha   90.00
_cell.angle_beta   90.00
_cell.angle_gamma   90.00
#
_symmetry.space_group_name_H-M   'P 1'
#
loop_
_entity.id
_entity.type
_entity.pdbx_description
1 polymer ?
#
loop_
_entity_poly.entity_id
_entity_poly.type
_entity_poly.pdbx_seq_one_letter_code
_entity_poly.pdbx_strand_id
1 'polypeptide(L)'
;GLEAVAPVTAVWGNVDDASIRHRVPEHQRVTVDGLDVWMTHIAGRPGRWQQGMGDKLRADPPDLLVCGHSHILQVERVGALDDMLFVNPGAAGKQGLHQKKTCLRLAIEDGRATKAQVVHLDPEAAAPSSSPTEP
;
A
#
# COMPACT_ATOMS: atom_id res chain seq x y z
N GLY A 1 15.98 -1.57 12.65
CA GLY A 1 15.13 -1.35 11.46
C GLY A 1 13.69 -1.67 11.81
N LEU A 2 12.76 -1.60 10.86
CA LEU A 2 11.35 -1.96 11.10
C LEU A 2 11.18 -3.39 11.65
N GLU A 3 12.05 -4.31 11.24
CA GLU A 3 12.11 -5.71 11.72
C GLU A 3 12.33 -5.84 13.23
N ALA A 4 12.87 -4.81 13.90
CA ALA A 4 13.01 -4.80 15.36
C ALA A 4 11.69 -4.48 16.09
N VAL A 5 10.68 -4.00 15.35
CA VAL A 5 9.36 -3.63 15.89
C VAL A 5 8.33 -4.71 15.59
N ALA A 6 8.32 -5.24 14.36
CA ALA A 6 7.37 -6.25 13.90
C ALA A 6 7.93 -7.02 12.70
N PRO A 7 7.36 -8.18 12.32
CA PRO A 7 7.68 -8.85 11.06
C PRO A 7 7.53 -7.90 9.86
N VAL A 8 8.47 -7.94 8.92
CA VAL A 8 8.50 -7.07 7.74
C VAL A 8 8.57 -7.91 6.48
N THR A 9 7.65 -7.63 5.56
CA THR A 9 7.75 -8.03 4.15
C THR A 9 8.01 -6.78 3.34
N ALA A 10 9.00 -6.82 2.44
CA ALA A 10 9.40 -5.67 1.64
C ALA A 10 9.82 -6.09 0.24
N VAL A 11 9.62 -5.20 -0.72
CA VAL A 11 10.15 -5.32 -2.08
C VAL A 11 10.98 -4.09 -2.39
N TRP A 12 11.97 -4.21 -3.25
CA TRP A 12 12.71 -3.03 -3.69
C TRP A 12 11.89 -2.21 -4.70
N GLY A 13 12.09 -0.90 -4.68
CA GLY A 13 11.58 0.08 -5.64
C GLY A 13 12.64 0.58 -6.61
N ASN A 14 12.24 1.41 -7.57
CA ASN A 14 13.11 1.83 -8.66
C ASN A 14 14.28 2.71 -8.22
N VAL A 15 14.17 3.37 -7.06
CA VAL A 15 15.22 4.23 -6.48
C VAL A 15 16.10 3.53 -5.45
N ASP A 16 15.78 2.28 -5.08
CA ASP A 16 16.60 1.53 -4.13
C ASP A 16 17.93 1.11 -4.77
N ASP A 17 18.99 1.21 -3.97
CA ASP A 17 20.35 0.89 -4.38
C ASP A 17 20.62 -0.64 -4.39
N ALA A 18 21.82 -1.00 -4.82
CA ALA A 18 22.24 -2.40 -4.86
C ALA A 18 22.14 -3.06 -3.48
N SER A 19 22.45 -2.36 -2.38
CA SER A 19 22.44 -2.97 -1.04
C SER A 19 21.05 -3.46 -0.63
N ILE A 20 20.00 -2.72 -0.97
CA ILE A 20 18.61 -3.11 -0.72
C ILE A 20 18.18 -4.21 -1.69
N ARG A 21 18.50 -4.09 -2.98
CA ARG A 21 18.13 -5.09 -4.00
C ARG A 21 18.72 -6.49 -3.77
N HIS A 22 19.84 -6.59 -3.04
CA HIS A 22 20.40 -7.89 -2.61
C HIS A 22 19.69 -8.48 -1.38
N ARG A 23 18.96 -7.66 -0.61
CA ARG A 23 18.33 -8.06 0.66
C ARG A 23 16.86 -8.44 0.51
N VAL A 24 16.16 -7.80 -0.43
CA VAL A 24 14.74 -8.02 -0.67
C VAL A 24 14.52 -8.32 -2.15
N PRO A 25 13.47 -9.08 -2.52
CA PRO A 25 13.16 -9.36 -3.93
C PRO A 25 12.35 -8.22 -4.58
N GLU A 26 12.13 -8.31 -5.88
CA GLU A 26 11.31 -7.35 -6.64
C GLU A 26 9.81 -7.52 -6.38
N HIS A 27 9.41 -8.77 -6.17
CA HIS A 27 8.04 -9.21 -5.98
C HIS A 27 8.02 -10.19 -4.81
N GLN A 28 6.99 -10.13 -3.97
CA GLN A 28 6.73 -11.13 -2.94
C GLN A 28 5.26 -11.50 -2.96
N ARG A 29 4.97 -12.79 -2.79
CA ARG A 29 3.62 -13.29 -2.51
C ARG A 29 3.67 -14.04 -1.19
N VAL A 30 2.83 -13.63 -0.25
CA VAL A 30 2.80 -14.13 1.13
C VAL A 30 1.36 -14.34 1.57
N THR A 31 1.13 -15.28 2.48
CA THR A 31 -0.19 -15.46 3.09
C THR A 31 -0.17 -14.87 4.49
N VAL A 32 -1.13 -14.00 4.80
CA VAL A 32 -1.30 -13.36 6.12
C VAL A 32 -2.70 -13.67 6.63
N ASP A 33 -2.81 -14.43 7.72
CA ASP A 33 -4.10 -14.85 8.30
C ASP A 33 -5.09 -15.42 7.28
N GLY A 34 -4.57 -16.22 6.34
CA GLY A 34 -5.33 -16.86 5.26
C GLY A 34 -5.57 -15.99 4.02
N LEU A 35 -5.18 -14.70 4.04
CA LEU A 35 -5.29 -13.78 2.91
C LEU A 35 -4.05 -13.90 2.02
N ASP A 36 -4.23 -14.12 0.72
CA ASP A 36 -3.13 -14.13 -0.25
C ASP A 36 -2.76 -12.71 -0.68
N VAL A 37 -1.54 -12.30 -0.34
CA VAL A 37 -1.02 -10.95 -0.54
C VAL A 37 0.13 -10.98 -1.53
N TRP A 38 -0.03 -10.29 -2.66
CA TRP A 38 1.06 -9.99 -3.58
C TRP A 38 1.52 -8.54 -3.39
N MET A 39 2.80 -8.36 -3.11
CA MET A 39 3.47 -7.06 -3.06
C MET A 39 4.45 -6.86 -4.23
N THR A 40 4.40 -5.68 -4.85
CA THR A 40 5.33 -5.24 -5.91
C THR A 40 5.43 -3.72 -5.92
N HIS A 41 6.58 -3.11 -6.27
CA HIS A 41 6.67 -1.65 -6.27
C HIS A 41 5.85 -0.99 -7.40
N ILE A 42 5.93 -1.54 -8.63
CA ILE A 42 5.30 -0.95 -9.83
C ILE A 42 4.30 -1.94 -10.43
N ALA A 43 3.02 -1.77 -10.10
CA ALA A 43 1.93 -2.54 -10.71
C ALA A 43 1.18 -1.76 -11.81
N GLY A 44 1.24 -0.43 -11.80
CA GLY A 44 0.29 0.43 -12.52
C GLY A 44 -0.95 0.68 -11.65
N ARG A 45 -2.13 0.75 -12.27
CA ARG A 45 -3.41 0.88 -11.58
C ARG A 45 -4.48 0.01 -12.27
N PRO A 46 -5.59 -0.32 -11.60
CA PRO A 46 -6.70 -1.03 -12.23
C PRO A 46 -7.12 -0.40 -13.57
N GLY A 47 -7.25 -1.24 -14.60
CA GLY A 47 -7.51 -0.84 -15.98
C GLY A 47 -6.31 -0.31 -16.78
N ARG A 48 -5.18 0.01 -16.12
CA ARG A 48 -3.93 0.44 -16.77
C ARG A 48 -2.72 -0.12 -16.01
N TRP A 49 -2.48 -1.41 -16.25
CA TRP A 49 -1.39 -2.14 -15.62
C TRP A 49 -0.04 -1.86 -16.28
N GLN A 50 1.03 -2.05 -15.50
CA GLN A 50 2.38 -2.14 -16.04
C GLN A 50 2.47 -3.30 -17.04
N GLN A 51 3.36 -3.19 -18.03
CA GLN A 51 3.55 -4.23 -19.04
C GLN A 51 3.73 -5.62 -18.42
N GLY A 52 2.92 -6.58 -18.86
CA GLY A 52 2.90 -7.97 -18.37
C GLY A 52 2.22 -8.18 -17.01
N MET A 53 2.02 -7.14 -16.19
CA MET A 53 1.38 -7.28 -14.87
C MET A 53 -0.09 -7.74 -15.00
N GLY A 54 -0.82 -7.15 -15.95
CA GLY A 54 -2.22 -7.53 -16.19
C GLY A 54 -2.39 -9.00 -16.60
N ASP A 55 -1.43 -9.57 -17.33
CA ASP A 55 -1.47 -10.98 -17.71
C ASP A 55 -1.19 -11.90 -16.52
N LYS A 56 -0.21 -11.54 -15.69
CA LYS A 56 0.08 -12.29 -14.46
C LYS A 56 -1.09 -12.25 -13.48
N LEU A 57 -1.69 -11.08 -13.27
CA LEU A 57 -2.86 -10.92 -12.40
C LEU A 57 -4.07 -11.72 -12.90
N ARG A 58 -4.29 -11.80 -14.22
CA ARG A 58 -5.38 -12.60 -14.79
C ARG A 58 -5.11 -14.11 -14.70
N ALA A 59 -3.85 -14.52 -14.73
CA ALA A 59 -3.47 -15.93 -14.66
C ALA A 59 -3.55 -16.48 -13.23
N ASP A 60 -3.19 -15.67 -12.24
CA ASP A 60 -3.12 -16.07 -10.83
C ASP A 60 -3.37 -14.84 -9.91
N PRO A 61 -4.64 -14.38 -9.82
CA PRO A 61 -5.00 -13.20 -9.04
C PRO A 61 -4.79 -13.45 -7.53
N PRO A 62 -4.14 -12.51 -6.81
CA PRO A 62 -4.10 -12.55 -5.34
C PRO A 62 -5.43 -12.03 -4.77
N ASP A 63 -5.68 -12.26 -3.48
CA ASP A 63 -6.79 -11.59 -2.78
C ASP A 63 -6.50 -10.09 -2.58
N LEU A 64 -5.22 -9.75 -2.36
CA LEU A 64 -4.73 -8.40 -2.11
C LEU A 64 -3.46 -8.12 -2.93
N LEU A 65 -3.50 -7.09 -3.79
CA LEU A 65 -2.33 -6.54 -4.45
C LEU A 65 -1.89 -5.23 -3.78
N VAL A 66 -0.67 -5.21 -3.23
CA VAL A 66 -0.04 -4.02 -2.64
C VAL A 66 1.02 -3.47 -3.60
N CYS A 67 0.88 -2.19 -3.96
CA CYS A 67 1.89 -1.50 -4.78
C CYS A 67 2.19 -0.06 -4.36
N GLY A 68 3.14 0.57 -5.04
CA GLY A 68 3.55 1.95 -4.78
C GLY A 68 3.80 2.76 -6.05
N HIS A 69 4.96 3.42 -6.09
CA HIS A 69 5.48 4.24 -7.19
C HIS A 69 4.77 5.59 -7.44
N SER A 70 3.44 5.62 -7.54
CA SER A 70 2.71 6.87 -7.85
C SER A 70 2.68 7.88 -6.71
N HIS A 71 2.89 7.44 -5.47
CA HIS A 71 2.65 8.18 -4.24
C HIS A 71 1.19 8.63 -4.05
N ILE A 72 0.26 8.09 -4.83
CA ILE A 72 -1.17 8.40 -4.76
C ILE A 72 -1.87 7.28 -4.01
N LEU A 73 -2.44 7.61 -2.85
CA LEU A 73 -3.27 6.69 -2.08
C LEU A 73 -4.46 6.21 -2.92
N GLN A 74 -4.63 4.90 -3.02
CA GLN A 74 -5.72 4.27 -3.74
C GLN A 74 -6.07 2.93 -3.10
N VAL A 75 -7.35 2.73 -2.80
CA VAL A 75 -7.88 1.47 -2.28
C VAL A 75 -9.16 1.18 -3.05
N GLU A 76 -9.18 0.10 -3.83
CA GLU A 76 -10.36 -0.27 -4.61
C GLU A 76 -10.45 -1.78 -4.82
N ARG A 77 -11.66 -2.28 -5.02
CA ARG A 77 -11.90 -3.66 -5.42
C ARG A 77 -11.94 -3.77 -6.94
N VAL A 78 -11.28 -4.77 -7.48
CA VAL A 78 -11.15 -4.99 -8.92
C VAL A 78 -11.97 -6.23 -9.31
N GLY A 79 -13.25 -6.02 -9.62
CA GLY A 79 -14.17 -7.13 -9.91
C GLY A 79 -13.75 -8.04 -11.08
N ALA A 80 -12.96 -7.53 -12.03
CA ALA A 80 -12.43 -8.33 -13.14
C ALA A 80 -11.26 -9.28 -12.75
N LEU A 81 -10.81 -9.22 -11.50
CA LEU A 81 -9.74 -10.04 -10.93
C LEU A 81 -10.24 -10.68 -9.63
N ASP A 82 -11.35 -11.43 -9.71
CA ASP A 82 -11.96 -12.15 -8.58
C ASP A 82 -12.23 -11.28 -7.34
N ASP A 83 -12.65 -10.03 -7.57
CA ASP A 83 -12.88 -9.02 -6.52
C ASP A 83 -11.63 -8.72 -5.65
N MET A 84 -10.43 -8.92 -6.21
CA MET A 84 -9.13 -8.59 -5.60
C MET A 84 -9.13 -7.15 -5.07
N LEU A 85 -8.61 -6.96 -3.87
CA LEU A 85 -8.37 -5.65 -3.28
C LEU A 85 -7.04 -5.08 -3.80
N PHE A 86 -7.11 -3.98 -4.55
CA PHE A 86 -5.95 -3.19 -4.94
C PHE A 86 -5.63 -2.14 -3.89
N VAL A 87 -4.37 -2.07 -3.46
CA VAL A 87 -3.90 -1.16 -2.42
C VAL A 87 -2.62 -0.44 -2.83
N ASN A 88 -2.69 0.88 -2.90
CA ASN A 88 -1.56 1.78 -2.89
C ASN A 88 -1.64 2.67 -1.64
N PRO A 89 -0.71 2.56 -0.67
CA PRO A 89 -0.78 3.29 0.59
C PRO A 89 -0.38 4.77 0.46
N GLY A 90 0.03 5.23 -0.72
CA GLY A 90 0.64 6.54 -0.90
C GLY A 90 2.11 6.50 -0.46
N ALA A 91 2.55 7.55 0.24
CA ALA A 91 3.93 7.66 0.69
C ALA A 91 4.01 8.15 2.14
N ALA A 92 4.88 7.51 2.93
CA ALA A 92 5.15 7.89 4.32
C ALA A 92 6.41 8.76 4.48
N GLY A 93 7.22 8.90 3.41
CA GLY A 93 8.46 9.69 3.41
C GLY A 93 8.22 11.19 3.21
N LYS A 94 9.30 11.96 3.14
CA LYS A 94 9.26 13.41 2.80
C LYS A 94 9.57 13.69 1.32
N GLN A 95 9.85 12.64 0.54
CA GLN A 95 10.35 12.75 -0.82
C GLN A 95 9.24 12.45 -1.84
N GLY A 96 9.12 13.29 -2.87
CA GLY A 96 8.15 13.16 -3.95
C GLY A 96 7.04 14.21 -3.92
N LEU A 97 6.10 14.13 -4.88
CA LEU A 97 5.08 15.15 -5.14
C LEU A 97 3.79 15.01 -4.29
N HIS A 98 3.78 14.13 -3.28
CA HIS A 98 2.60 13.91 -2.45
C HIS A 98 2.44 15.03 -1.42
N GLN A 99 1.21 15.50 -1.22
CA GLN A 99 0.91 16.59 -0.29
C GLN A 99 0.68 16.11 1.15
N LYS A 100 0.28 14.84 1.31
CA LYS A 100 -0.03 14.23 2.62
C LYS A 100 0.78 12.97 2.78
N LYS A 101 1.38 12.78 3.95
CA LYS A 101 2.01 11.51 4.29
C LYS A 101 0.98 10.52 4.78
N THR A 102 0.93 9.36 4.16
CA THR A 102 -0.06 8.33 4.46
C THR A 102 0.58 6.95 4.63
N CYS A 103 -0.02 6.17 5.52
CA CYS A 103 0.07 4.72 5.50
C CYS A 103 -1.34 4.11 5.59
N LEU A 104 -1.45 2.82 5.28
CA LEU A 104 -2.70 2.08 5.37
C LEU A 104 -2.58 0.99 6.44
N ARG A 105 -3.65 0.82 7.20
CA ARG A 105 -3.82 -0.29 8.12
C ARG A 105 -5.01 -1.13 7.66
N LEU A 106 -4.76 -2.42 7.46
CA LEU A 106 -5.80 -3.40 7.16
C LEU A 106 -6.06 -4.27 8.40
N ALA A 107 -7.32 -4.55 8.68
CA ALA A 107 -7.71 -5.64 9.57
C ALA A 107 -8.06 -6.86 8.71
N ILE A 108 -7.49 -8.01 9.04
CA ILE A 108 -7.69 -9.28 8.34
C ILE A 108 -8.34 -10.24 9.33
N GLU A 109 -9.44 -10.86 8.92
CA GLU A 109 -10.16 -11.88 9.68
C GLU A 109 -10.56 -12.98 8.70
N ASP A 110 -10.26 -14.24 9.04
CA ASP A 110 -10.60 -15.44 8.26
C ASP A 110 -10.27 -15.32 6.75
N GLY A 111 -9.05 -14.89 6.44
CA GLY A 111 -8.56 -14.75 5.07
C GLY A 111 -9.16 -13.59 4.29
N ARG A 112 -9.81 -12.62 4.95
CA ARG A 112 -10.43 -11.47 4.30
C ARG A 112 -10.05 -10.16 4.96
N ALA A 113 -9.77 -9.14 4.14
CA ALA A 113 -9.63 -7.77 4.65
C ALA A 113 -11.02 -7.21 5.03
N THR A 114 -11.28 -7.05 6.33
CA THR A 114 -12.58 -6.59 6.86
C THR A 114 -12.64 -5.08 7.06
N LYS A 115 -11.48 -4.43 7.23
CA LYS A 115 -11.39 -2.98 7.42
C LYS A 115 -10.13 -2.43 6.78
N ALA A 116 -10.25 -1.27 6.13
CA ALA A 116 -9.12 -0.47 5.67
C ALA A 116 -9.19 0.91 6.32
N GLN A 117 -8.06 1.37 6.87
CA GLN A 117 -7.93 2.68 7.46
C GLN A 117 -6.73 3.41 6.88
N VAL A 118 -6.97 4.63 6.42
CA VAL A 118 -5.92 5.60 6.07
C VAL A 118 -5.44 6.26 7.35
N VAL A 119 -4.14 6.22 7.57
CA VAL A 119 -3.48 6.90 8.68
C VAL A 119 -2.68 8.05 8.09
N HIS A 120 -3.02 9.27 8.48
CA HIS A 120 -2.25 10.46 8.15
C HIS A 120 -1.10 10.61 9.14
N LEU A 121 0.11 10.79 8.61
CA LEU A 121 1.35 10.83 9.39
C LEU A 121 1.86 12.25 9.66
N ASP A 122 1.28 13.24 8.98
CA ASP A 122 1.56 14.63 9.29
C ASP A 122 0.76 15.05 10.55
N PRO A 123 1.34 15.87 11.44
CA PRO A 123 0.61 16.41 12.58
C PRO A 123 -0.59 17.20 12.07
N GLU A 124 -1.76 16.93 12.65
CA GLU A 124 -2.96 17.69 12.37
C GLU A 124 -2.64 19.16 12.67
N ALA A 125 -2.86 20.05 11.69
CA ALA A 125 -2.80 21.48 11.98
C ALA A 125 -3.78 21.73 13.12
N ALA A 126 -3.30 22.25 14.26
CA ALA A 126 -4.13 22.52 15.42
C ALA A 126 -5.42 23.21 14.95
N ALA A 127 -6.57 22.59 15.24
CA ALA A 127 -7.86 23.18 14.92
C ALA A 127 -7.85 24.63 15.45
N PRO A 128 -8.32 25.62 14.67
CA PRO A 128 -8.42 26.97 15.19
C PRO A 128 -9.25 26.91 16.47
N SER A 129 -8.63 27.34 17.58
CA SER A 129 -9.30 27.53 18.85
C SER A 129 -10.49 28.47 18.61
N SER A 130 -11.68 27.91 18.48
CA SER A 130 -12.92 28.68 18.52
C SER A 130 -13.12 29.09 19.97
N SER A 131 -12.51 30.21 20.35
CA SER A 131 -12.92 30.95 21.53
C SER A 131 -14.35 31.42 21.29
N PRO A 132 -15.33 31.10 22.15
CA PRO A 132 -16.62 31.76 22.08
C PRO A 132 -16.41 33.22 22.47
N THR A 133 -16.60 34.12 21.51
CA THR A 133 -16.82 35.52 21.82
C THR A 133 -18.28 35.67 22.22
N GLU A 134 -18.52 35.85 23.51
CA GLU A 134 -19.68 36.57 24.06
C GLU A 134 -19.13 37.66 25.00
N PRO A 135 -19.85 38.76 25.27
CA PRO A 135 -21.27 39.02 24.95
C PRO A 135 -21.53 40.01 23.80
#